data_AF-D0UQ82-F1
#
_entry.id   AF-D0UQ82-F1
#
_cell.length_a   1.000
_cell.length_b   1.000
_cell.length_c   1.000
_cell.angle_alpha   90.00
_cell.angle_beta   90.00
_cell.angle_gamma   90.00
#
_symmetry.space_group_name_H-M   'P 1'
#
loop_
_entity.id
_entity.type
_entity.pdbx_description
1 polymer ?
#
loop_
_entity_poly.entity_id
_entity_poly.type
_entity_poly.pdbx_seq_one_letter_code
_entity_poly.pdbx_strand_id
1 'polypeptide(L)'
;VVTMMAHPTEAWREGHFKDVVTKVANIELYYKAIQYYLDHKPLLLNDLLLVLVPRMDHTRAVNFFTKVNHLRLVKPYLRSVQSLNNKAINEALNGLLVEEEDYQGLRASIDAF
;
A
#
# COMPACT_ATOMS: atom_id res chain seq x y z
N VAL A 1 -15.78 -7.32 -6.77
CA VAL A 1 -15.16 -6.26 -5.93
C VAL A 1 -16.13 -5.14 -5.59
N VAL A 2 -16.71 -4.42 -6.55
CA VAL A 2 -17.62 -3.28 -6.28
C VAL A 2 -18.79 -3.66 -5.36
N THR A 3 -19.48 -4.77 -5.63
CA THR A 3 -20.57 -5.27 -4.78
C THR A 3 -20.12 -5.58 -3.35
N MET A 4 -18.89 -6.10 -3.17
CA MET A 4 -18.34 -6.39 -1.84
C MET A 4 -17.99 -5.11 -1.06
N MET A 5 -17.67 -4.02 -1.77
CA MET A 5 -17.46 -2.70 -1.15
C MET A 5 -18.78 -1.99 -0.84
N ALA A 6 -19.82 -2.20 -1.66
CA ALA A 6 -21.15 -1.62 -1.46
C ALA A 6 -21.97 -2.34 -0.39
N HIS A 7 -21.77 -3.65 -0.20
CA HIS A 7 -22.51 -4.49 0.75
C HIS A 7 -21.56 -5.27 1.66
N PRO A 8 -20.77 -4.58 2.51
CA PRO A 8 -19.69 -5.20 3.26
C PRO A 8 -20.13 -6.24 4.29
N THR A 9 -21.32 -6.09 4.90
CA THR A 9 -21.87 -7.06 5.87
C THR A 9 -22.29 -8.38 5.24
N GLU A 10 -22.71 -8.37 3.98
CA GLU A 10 -23.30 -9.54 3.30
C GLU A 10 -22.31 -10.24 2.37
N ALA A 11 -21.45 -9.47 1.70
CA ALA A 11 -20.64 -9.96 0.59
C ALA A 11 -19.14 -9.93 0.85
N TRP A 12 -18.65 -9.20 1.85
CA TRP A 12 -17.21 -9.09 2.09
C TRP A 12 -16.68 -10.30 2.87
N ARG A 13 -15.69 -10.98 2.29
CA ARG A 13 -14.84 -11.96 2.97
C ARG A 13 -13.41 -11.69 2.56
N GLU A 14 -12.50 -11.60 3.53
CA GLU A 14 -11.15 -11.08 3.31
C GLU A 14 -10.38 -11.82 2.21
N GLY A 15 -10.24 -13.15 2.35
CA GLY A 15 -9.52 -13.97 1.36
C GLY A 15 -10.17 -13.90 -0.02
N HIS A 16 -11.51 -13.97 -0.07
CA HIS A 16 -12.23 -13.88 -1.34
C HIS A 16 -12.04 -12.52 -2.03
N PHE A 17 -11.99 -11.42 -1.26
CA PHE A 17 -11.74 -10.09 -1.81
C PHE A 17 -10.34 -10.02 -2.43
N LYS A 18 -9.32 -10.53 -1.71
CA LYS A 18 -7.92 -10.60 -2.19
C LYS A 18 -7.80 -11.42 -3.48
N ASP A 19 -8.52 -12.54 -3.58
CA ASP A 19 -8.51 -13.39 -4.80
C ASP A 19 -9.20 -12.74 -6.00
N VAL A 20 -10.27 -11.97 -5.76
CA VAL A 20 -11.04 -11.35 -6.84
C VAL A 20 -10.36 -10.06 -7.31
N VAL A 21 -9.80 -9.26 -6.40
CA VAL A 21 -9.19 -7.96 -6.76
C VAL A 21 -7.98 -8.14 -7.67
N THR A 22 -7.16 -9.17 -7.49
CA THR A 22 -5.99 -9.45 -8.37
C THR A 22 -6.36 -9.77 -9.82
N LYS A 23 -7.58 -10.26 -10.06
CA LYS A 23 -8.08 -10.65 -11.38
C LYS A 23 -8.66 -9.48 -12.16
N VAL A 24 -8.86 -8.33 -11.53
CA VAL A 24 -9.43 -7.14 -12.16
C VAL A 24 -8.39 -6.49 -13.09
N ALA A 25 -8.79 -6.16 -14.32
CA ALA A 25 -7.92 -5.45 -15.26
C ALA A 25 -7.90 -3.93 -15.04
N ASN A 26 -8.99 -3.37 -14.48
CA ASN A 26 -9.13 -1.94 -14.25
C ASN A 26 -8.41 -1.49 -12.98
N ILE A 27 -7.30 -0.77 -13.16
CA ILE A 27 -6.44 -0.26 -12.08
C ILE A 27 -7.18 0.73 -11.16
N GLU A 28 -8.17 1.48 -11.66
CA GLU A 28 -8.96 2.40 -10.82
C GLU A 28 -9.73 1.66 -9.73
N LEU A 29 -10.08 0.39 -9.94
CA LEU A 29 -10.72 -0.42 -8.90
C LEU A 29 -9.75 -0.78 -7.76
N TYR A 30 -8.44 -0.80 -8.01
CA TYR A 30 -7.45 -0.99 -6.95
C TYR A 30 -7.42 0.21 -6.01
N TYR A 31 -7.39 1.43 -6.55
CA TYR A 31 -7.38 2.64 -5.74
C TYR A 31 -8.70 2.82 -4.97
N LYS A 32 -9.84 2.42 -5.56
CA LYS A 32 -11.12 2.34 -4.81
C LYS A 32 -11.07 1.31 -3.68
N ALA A 33 -10.47 0.15 -3.91
CA ALA A 33 -10.29 -0.86 -2.87
C ALA A 33 -9.34 -0.37 -1.77
N ILE A 34 -8.24 0.27 -2.13
CA ILE A 34 -7.28 0.88 -1.19
C ILE A 34 -7.98 1.92 -0.32
N GLN A 35 -8.76 2.84 -0.92
CA GLN A 35 -9.54 3.82 -0.18
C GLN A 35 -10.53 3.14 0.77
N TYR A 36 -11.28 2.14 0.30
CA TYR A 36 -12.22 1.40 1.14
C TYR A 36 -11.53 0.73 2.34
N TYR A 37 -10.35 0.12 2.14
CA TYR A 37 -9.58 -0.48 3.23
C TYR A 37 -9.00 0.57 4.17
N LEU A 38 -8.53 1.71 3.64
CA LEU A 38 -8.03 2.80 4.45
C LEU A 38 -9.12 3.32 5.41
N ASP A 39 -10.34 3.50 4.90
CA ASP A 39 -11.45 4.07 5.66
C ASP A 39 -12.08 3.09 6.66
N HIS A 40 -12.19 1.80 6.30
CA HIS A 40 -12.99 0.83 7.07
C HIS A 40 -12.16 -0.30 7.72
N LYS A 41 -10.97 -0.60 7.21
CA LYS A 41 -10.15 -1.76 7.62
C LYS A 41 -8.63 -1.46 7.55
N PRO A 42 -8.13 -0.41 8.22
CA PRO A 42 -6.75 0.06 8.06
C PRO A 42 -5.70 -0.99 8.41
N LEU A 43 -6.00 -1.89 9.36
CA LEU A 43 -5.10 -2.97 9.77
C LEU A 43 -4.86 -4.01 8.68
N LEU A 44 -5.81 -4.18 7.74
CA LEU A 44 -5.71 -5.16 6.64
C LEU A 44 -5.15 -4.53 5.35
N LEU A 45 -4.88 -3.21 5.36
CA LEU A 45 -4.47 -2.48 4.18
C LEU A 45 -3.12 -2.97 3.64
N ASN A 46 -2.14 -3.21 4.52
CA ASN A 46 -0.81 -3.66 4.08
C ASN A 46 -0.88 -5.00 3.36
N ASP A 47 -1.67 -5.96 3.87
CA ASP A 47 -1.83 -7.25 3.19
C ASP A 47 -2.50 -7.11 1.83
N LEU A 48 -3.48 -6.21 1.69
CA LEU A 48 -4.07 -5.91 0.39
C LEU A 48 -3.01 -5.34 -0.57
N LEU A 49 -2.20 -4.39 -0.10
CA LEU A 49 -1.15 -3.76 -0.91
C LEU A 49 -0.13 -4.79 -1.40
N LEU A 50 0.28 -5.73 -0.55
CA LEU A 50 1.19 -6.83 -0.91
C LEU A 50 0.66 -7.68 -2.07
N VAL A 51 -0.63 -8.01 -2.03
CA VAL A 51 -1.29 -8.78 -3.09
C VAL A 51 -1.40 -7.98 -4.40
N LEU A 52 -1.43 -6.65 -4.34
CA LEU A 52 -1.51 -5.77 -5.50
C LEU A 52 -0.15 -5.39 -6.10
N VAL A 53 0.97 -5.66 -5.41
CA VAL A 53 2.34 -5.26 -5.81
C VAL A 53 2.62 -5.47 -7.31
N PRO A 54 2.37 -6.65 -7.92
CA PRO A 54 2.79 -6.90 -9.31
C PRO A 54 2.10 -6.03 -10.36
N ARG A 55 0.99 -5.36 -10.02
CA ARG A 55 0.16 -4.59 -10.96
C ARG A 55 -0.03 -3.14 -10.56
N MET A 56 0.58 -2.72 -9.45
CA MET A 56 0.34 -1.39 -8.88
C MET A 56 1.41 -0.41 -9.34
N ASP A 57 1.01 0.83 -9.63
CA ASP A 57 1.94 1.94 -9.80
C ASP A 57 2.37 2.45 -8.41
N HIS A 58 3.60 2.12 -8.03
CA HIS A 58 4.16 2.47 -6.71
C HIS A 58 4.30 3.98 -6.51
N THR A 59 4.64 4.73 -7.55
CA THR A 59 4.79 6.19 -7.48
C THR A 59 3.44 6.83 -7.22
N ARG A 60 2.39 6.39 -7.93
CA ARG A 60 1.02 6.87 -7.71
C ARG A 60 0.50 6.47 -6.31
N ALA A 61 0.81 5.26 -5.83
CA ALA A 61 0.45 4.84 -4.48
C ALA A 61 1.10 5.70 -3.39
N VAL A 62 2.41 5.99 -3.50
CA VAL A 62 3.10 6.91 -2.58
C VAL A 62 2.42 8.28 -2.58
N ASN A 63 2.22 8.88 -3.75
CA ASN A 63 1.57 10.18 -3.87
C ASN A 63 0.17 10.21 -3.25
N PHE A 64 -0.59 9.13 -3.40
CA PHE A 64 -1.89 8.98 -2.75
C PHE A 64 -1.74 8.99 -1.22
N PHE A 65 -0.89 8.13 -0.65
CA PHE A 65 -0.70 8.03 0.80
C PHE A 65 -0.09 9.28 1.43
N THR A 66 0.76 10.00 0.70
CA THR A 66 1.29 11.31 1.12
C THR A 66 0.15 12.32 1.25
N LYS A 67 -0.73 12.41 0.25
CA LYS A 67 -1.86 13.37 0.25
C LYS A 67 -2.86 13.12 1.38
N VAL A 68 -3.11 11.86 1.70
CA VAL A 68 -4.01 11.49 2.81
C VAL A 68 -3.29 11.42 4.17
N ASN A 69 -1.99 11.73 4.23
CA ASN A 69 -1.17 11.69 5.45
C ASN A 69 -1.17 10.32 6.17
N HIS A 70 -1.15 9.22 5.40
CA HIS A 70 -1.13 7.85 5.93
C HIS A 70 0.11 7.05 5.52
N LEU A 71 1.21 7.72 5.15
CA LEU A 71 2.47 7.05 4.79
C LEU A 71 2.99 6.12 5.89
N ARG A 72 2.89 6.53 7.16
CA ARG A 72 3.32 5.73 8.33
C ARG A 72 2.58 4.39 8.40
N LEU A 73 1.29 4.37 8.08
CA LEU A 73 0.47 3.15 8.11
C LEU A 73 0.95 2.11 7.09
N VAL A 74 1.43 2.57 5.94
CA VAL A 74 1.87 1.70 4.83
C VAL A 74 3.37 1.46 4.81
N LYS A 75 4.10 1.81 5.87
CA LYS A 75 5.55 1.57 6.01
C LYS A 75 5.95 0.09 5.76
N PRO A 76 5.22 -0.93 6.26
CA PRO A 76 5.54 -2.33 5.94
C PRO A 76 5.50 -2.62 4.43
N TYR A 77 4.48 -2.09 3.74
CA TYR A 77 4.39 -2.14 2.29
C TYR A 77 5.58 -1.42 1.62
N LEU A 78 5.94 -0.20 2.03
CA LEU A 78 7.07 0.54 1.46
C LEU A 78 8.39 -0.25 1.56
N ARG A 79 8.66 -0.86 2.72
CA ARG A 79 9.83 -1.74 2.91
C ARG A 79 9.80 -2.95 1.98
N SER A 80 8.63 -3.57 1.78
CA SER A 80 8.50 -4.77 0.95
C SER A 80 8.80 -4.54 -0.53
N VAL A 81 8.51 -3.34 -1.04
CA VAL A 81 8.71 -2.98 -2.47
C VAL A 81 9.95 -2.14 -2.71
N GLN A 82 10.73 -1.85 -1.68
CA GLN A 82 11.95 -1.06 -1.80
C GLN A 82 12.98 -1.69 -2.76
N SER A 83 13.00 -3.02 -2.84
CA SER A 83 13.85 -3.77 -3.75
C SER A 83 13.62 -3.49 -5.24
N LEU A 84 12.48 -2.87 -5.59
CA LEU A 84 12.19 -2.41 -6.95
C LEU A 84 12.96 -1.12 -7.31
N ASN A 85 13.69 -0.55 -6.35
CA ASN A 85 14.44 0.70 -6.46
C ASN A 85 13.63 1.85 -7.08
N ASN A 86 12.39 2.00 -6.64
CA ASN A 86 11.53 3.10 -7.06
C ASN A 86 11.86 4.34 -6.24
N LYS A 87 12.23 5.44 -6.92
CA LYS A 87 12.58 6.72 -6.29
C LYS A 87 11.56 7.21 -5.27
N ALA A 88 10.27 7.19 -5.60
CA ALA A 88 9.21 7.68 -4.71
C ALA A 88 9.08 6.82 -3.45
N ILE A 89 9.27 5.49 -3.58
CA ILE A 89 9.30 4.58 -2.44
C ILE A 89 10.50 4.90 -1.53
N ASN A 90 11.70 5.04 -2.11
CA ASN A 90 12.92 5.31 -1.34
C ASN A 90 12.83 6.66 -0.61
N GLU A 91 12.39 7.71 -1.30
CA GLU A 91 12.23 9.04 -0.69
C GLU A 91 11.20 9.02 0.44
N ALA A 92 10.04 8.38 0.23
CA ALA A 92 9.01 8.27 1.25
C ALA A 92 9.49 7.45 2.46
N LEU A 93 10.11 6.29 2.23
CA LEU A 93 10.60 5.44 3.31
C LEU A 93 11.74 6.10 4.09
N ASN A 94 12.70 6.72 3.40
CA ASN A 94 13.78 7.47 4.04
C ASN A 94 13.26 8.64 4.86
N GLY A 95 12.28 9.39 4.34
CA GLY A 95 11.62 10.45 5.09
C GLY A 95 11.01 9.95 6.40
N LEU A 96 10.31 8.81 6.37
CA LEU A 96 9.76 8.19 7.58
C LEU A 96 10.84 7.75 8.56
N LEU A 97 11.95 7.17 8.08
CA LEU A 97 13.04 6.73 8.94
C LEU A 97 13.76 7.92 9.60
N VAL A 98 13.87 9.05 8.90
CA VAL A 98 14.39 10.30 9.46
C VAL A 98 13.46 10.84 10.55
N GLU A 99 12.15 10.87 10.31
CA GLU A 99 11.15 11.32 11.30
C GLU A 99 11.13 10.44 12.56
N GLU A 100 11.45 9.16 12.43
CA GLU A 100 11.50 8.20 13.52
C GLU A 100 12.87 8.10 14.20
N GLU A 101 13.86 8.87 13.75
CA GLU A 101 15.26 8.83 14.23
C GLU A 101 15.92 7.44 14.06
N ASP A 102 15.44 6.62 13.10
CA ASP A 102 15.98 5.29 12.77
C ASP A 102 17.18 5.42 11.81
N TYR A 103 18.31 5.89 12.33
CA TYR A 103 19.54 6.08 11.56
C TYR A 103 20.12 4.77 11.00
N GLN A 104 19.92 3.66 11.71
CA GLN A 104 20.38 2.34 11.25
C GLN A 104 19.57 1.87 10.06
N GLY A 105 18.23 1.98 10.14
CA GLY A 105 17.33 1.68 9.02
C GLY A 105 17.60 2.58 7.83
N LEU A 106 17.82 3.88 8.05
CA LEU A 106 18.13 4.83 6.97
C LEU A 106 19.45 4.47 6.27
N ARG A 107 20.48 4.11 7.03
CA ARG A 107 21.77 3.71 6.46
C ARG A 107 21.63 2.45 5.60
N ALA A 108 20.97 1.42 6.13
CA ALA A 108 20.73 0.17 5.39
C ALA A 108 19.90 0.41 4.12
N SER A 109 18.92 1.32 4.19
CA SER A 109 18.08 1.73 3.07
C SER A 109 18.90 2.34 1.93
N ILE A 110 19.77 3.31 2.23
CA ILE A 110 20.59 4.02 1.24
C ILE A 110 21.74 3.15 0.69
N ASP A 111 22.34 2.31 1.53
CA ASP A 111 23.46 1.46 1.09
C ASP A 111 23.00 0.36 0.12
N ALA A 112 21.72 -0.04 0.17
CA ALA A 112 21.19 -1.14 -0.62
C ALA A 112 20.44 -0.72 -1.89
N PHE A 113 19.84 0.48 -1.95
CA PHE A 113 18.91 0.89 -3.01
C PHE A 113 19.10 2.36 -3.43
#